data_AF-A0A0G1MDK5-F1
#
_entry.id   AF-A0A0G1MDK5-F1
#
_cell.length_a   1.000
_cell.length_b   1.000
_cell.length_c   1.000
_cell.angle_alpha   90.00
_cell.angle_beta   90.00
_cell.angle_gamma   90.00
#
_symmetry.space_group_name_H-M   'P 1'
#
loop_
_entity.id
_entity.type
_entity.pdbx_description
1 polymer ?
#
loop_
_entity_poly.entity_id
_entity_poly.type
_entity_poly.pdbx_seq_one_letter_code
_entity_poly.pdbx_strand_id
1 'polypeptide(L)'
;MGFAILISEYIAWHYGQAFTEILDLGRDFLWFGWNVFSVSLLSQTLVSPFYRIQEGYKNWTDFEALGETIVANTVSRLVGFLLRLFMLILGALFELLILAALSIVLISWMILPLLIPLLFLGGLYFIF
;
A
#
# COMPACT_ATOMS: atom_id res chain seq x y z
N MET A 1 -42.99 11.80 -15.01
CA MET A 1 -42.12 12.52 -14.06
C MET A 1 -41.15 11.59 -13.31
N GLY A 2 -41.59 10.43 -12.80
CA GLY A 2 -40.70 9.51 -12.05
C GLY A 2 -39.43 9.05 -12.79
N PHE A 3 -39.51 8.77 -14.10
CA PHE A 3 -38.35 8.29 -14.87
C PHE A 3 -37.22 9.34 -15.01
N ALA A 4 -37.56 10.61 -15.20
CA ALA A 4 -36.56 11.68 -15.29
C ALA A 4 -35.85 11.91 -13.95
N ILE A 5 -36.58 11.77 -12.85
CA ILE A 5 -36.03 11.86 -11.48
C ILE A 5 -35.04 10.72 -11.24
N LEU A 6 -35.41 9.48 -11.60
CA LEU A 6 -34.52 8.31 -11.48
C LEU A 6 -33.20 8.48 -12.24
N ILE A 7 -33.25 8.99 -13.48
CA ILE A 7 -32.02 9.24 -14.26
C ILE A 7 -31.15 10.29 -13.58
N SER A 8 -31.74 11.40 -13.11
CA SER A 8 -31.00 12.46 -12.45
C SER A 8 -30.36 11.98 -11.13
N GLU A 9 -31.10 11.24 -10.32
CA GLU A 9 -30.60 10.65 -9.07
C GLU A 9 -29.49 9.64 -9.34
N TYR A 10 -29.64 8.79 -10.36
CA TYR A 10 -28.60 7.85 -10.76
C TYR A 10 -27.31 8.56 -11.18
N ILE A 11 -27.40 9.58 -12.03
CA ILE A 11 -26.21 10.35 -12.47
C ILE A 11 -25.54 11.04 -11.27
N ALA A 12 -26.32 11.67 -10.40
CA ALA A 12 -25.81 12.33 -9.20
C ALA A 12 -25.12 11.34 -8.24
N TRP A 13 -25.69 10.15 -8.09
CA TRP A 13 -25.09 9.09 -7.27
C TRP A 13 -23.82 8.52 -7.91
N HIS A 14 -23.87 8.17 -9.20
CA HIS A 14 -22.79 7.48 -9.92
C HIS A 14 -21.51 8.31 -10.00
N TYR A 15 -21.66 9.61 -10.28
CA TYR A 15 -20.53 10.54 -10.43
C TYR A 15 -20.23 11.38 -9.18
N GLY A 16 -21.11 11.33 -8.17
CA GLY A 16 -20.94 12.03 -6.91
C GLY A 16 -20.62 11.06 -5.78
N GLN A 17 -21.66 10.59 -5.11
CA GLN A 17 -21.53 9.83 -3.87
C GLN A 17 -20.72 8.52 -4.04
N ALA A 18 -21.08 7.68 -5.01
CA ALA A 18 -20.40 6.41 -5.20
C ALA A 18 -18.92 6.61 -5.58
N PHE A 19 -18.63 7.64 -6.38
CA PHE A 19 -17.27 8.00 -6.75
C PHE A 19 -16.43 8.38 -5.53
N THR A 20 -16.97 9.20 -4.62
CA THR A 20 -16.28 9.57 -3.38
C THR A 20 -16.09 8.38 -2.46
N GLU A 21 -17.08 7.49 -2.35
CA GLU A 21 -16.98 6.28 -1.52
C GLU A 21 -15.87 5.33 -2.01
N ILE A 22 -15.67 5.20 -3.33
CA ILE A 22 -14.57 4.40 -3.90
C ILE A 22 -13.20 5.02 -3.54
N LEU A 23 -13.10 6.36 -3.60
CA LEU A 23 -11.86 7.06 -3.23
C LEU A 23 -11.55 6.92 -1.74
N ASP A 24 -12.56 7.05 -0.89
CA ASP A 24 -12.43 6.88 0.56
C ASP A 24 -11.99 5.45 0.90
N LEU A 25 -12.60 4.44 0.26
CA LEU A 25 -12.17 3.05 0.41
C LEU A 25 -10.72 2.85 -0.02
N GLY A 26 -10.32 3.44 -1.15
CA GLY A 26 -8.94 3.43 -1.61
C GLY A 26 -7.97 4.04 -0.59
N ARG A 27 -8.34 5.18 -0.01
CA ARG A 27 -7.56 5.84 1.05
C ARG A 27 -7.43 4.96 2.29
N ASP A 28 -8.50 4.27 2.70
CA ASP A 28 -8.47 3.37 3.86
C ASP A 28 -7.52 2.20 3.64
N PHE A 29 -7.47 1.64 2.42
CA PHE A 29 -6.51 0.58 2.08
C PHE A 29 -5.06 1.06 2.09
N LEU A 30 -4.78 2.26 1.58
CA LEU A 30 -3.45 2.87 1.63
C LEU A 30 -3.05 3.17 3.08
N TRP A 31 -3.98 3.69 3.89
CA TRP A 31 -3.74 3.90 5.32
C TRP A 31 -3.47 2.57 6.04
N PHE A 32 -4.24 1.52 5.72
CA PHE A 32 -4.02 0.18 6.26
C PHE A 32 -2.63 -0.36 5.91
N GLY A 33 -2.22 -0.29 4.64
CA GLY A 33 -0.89 -0.71 4.19
C GLY A 33 0.21 0.01 4.94
N TRP A 34 0.11 1.34 5.03
CA TRP A 34 1.07 2.18 5.73
C TRP A 34 1.27 1.77 7.20
N ASN A 35 0.19 1.38 7.89
CA ASN A 35 0.23 0.96 9.29
C ASN A 35 0.67 -0.49 9.48
N VAL A 36 0.17 -1.43 8.67
CA VAL A 36 0.55 -2.85 8.73
C VAL A 36 2.04 -3.04 8.48
N PHE A 37 2.58 -2.36 7.48
CA PHE A 37 4.01 -2.36 7.21
C PHE A 37 4.79 -1.36 8.08
N SER A 38 4.12 -0.66 9.01
CA SER A 38 4.73 0.27 9.96
C SER A 38 5.73 1.24 9.30
N VAL A 39 5.41 1.73 8.09
CA VAL A 39 6.34 2.41 7.18
C VAL A 39 6.99 3.63 7.85
N SER A 40 6.22 4.41 8.61
CA SER A 40 6.72 5.58 9.36
C SER A 40 7.75 5.18 10.43
N LEU A 41 7.48 4.11 11.19
CA LEU A 41 8.39 3.64 12.24
C LEU A 41 9.66 3.02 11.64
N LEU A 42 9.50 2.20 10.61
CA LEU A 42 10.60 1.53 9.92
C LEU A 42 11.54 2.52 9.22
N SER A 43 10.98 3.53 8.56
CA SER A 43 11.79 4.59 7.92
C SER A 43 12.60 5.40 8.93
N GLN A 44 12.04 5.76 10.09
CA GLN A 44 12.75 6.45 11.16
C GLN A 44 13.84 5.57 11.82
N THR A 45 13.57 4.27 11.95
CA THR A 45 14.47 3.32 12.64
C THR A 45 15.48 2.65 11.72
N LEU A 46 15.49 2.93 10.41
CA LEU A 46 16.52 2.46 9.47
C LEU A 46 17.92 2.93 9.90
N VAL A 47 18.05 4.18 10.40
CA VAL A 47 19.34 4.79 10.78
C VAL A 47 19.53 4.85 12.30
N SER A 48 18.47 4.66 13.10
CA SER A 48 18.59 4.69 14.57
C SER A 48 19.42 3.57 15.25
N PRO A 49 19.77 2.39 14.65
CA PRO A 49 20.47 1.34 15.39
C PRO A 49 21.96 1.61 15.61
N PHE A 50 22.52 2.67 15.00
CA PHE A 50 23.94 2.98 15.15
C PHE A 50 24.33 3.38 16.59
N TYR A 51 23.37 3.66 17.48
CA TYR A 51 23.63 4.19 18.82
C TYR A 51 23.21 3.29 20.00
N ARG A 52 22.52 2.16 19.78
CA ARG A 52 22.14 1.23 20.86
C ARG A 52 23.02 -0.02 20.83
N ILE A 53 24.18 0.07 21.47
CA ILE A 53 25.01 -1.09 21.82
C ILE A 53 24.33 -1.79 23.00
N GLN A 54 23.79 -2.98 22.79
CA GLN A 54 23.29 -3.85 23.86
C GLN A 54 24.06 -5.17 23.85
N GLU A 55 25.36 -5.06 24.08
CA GLU A 55 26.11 -5.96 24.95
C GLU A 55 27.09 -5.05 25.67
N GLY A 56 26.96 -4.89 26.99
CA GLY A 56 27.94 -4.15 27.76
C GLY A 56 29.27 -4.88 27.65
N TYR A 57 30.29 -4.23 27.08
CA TYR A 57 31.65 -4.78 27.00
C TYR A 57 32.08 -5.26 28.39
N LYS A 58 32.04 -6.58 28.60
CA LYS A 58 32.12 -7.18 29.94
C LYS A 58 33.54 -7.06 30.51
N ASN A 59 34.56 -7.00 29.65
CA ASN A 59 35.97 -6.73 29.97
C ASN A 59 36.71 -6.23 28.72
N TRP A 60 37.34 -5.06 28.78
CA TRP A 60 38.13 -4.48 27.67
C TRP A 60 39.52 -5.13 27.51
N THR A 61 39.91 -5.97 28.45
CA THR A 61 41.21 -6.64 28.53
C THR A 61 41.23 -8.01 27.86
N ASP A 62 40.06 -8.52 27.48
CA ASP A 62 39.91 -9.85 26.86
C ASP A 62 39.61 -9.69 25.36
N PHE A 63 40.64 -9.80 24.54
CA PHE A 63 40.56 -9.60 23.09
C PHE A 63 39.70 -10.66 22.38
N GLU A 64 39.58 -11.85 22.96
CA GLU A 64 38.75 -12.93 22.41
C GLU A 64 37.26 -12.60 22.60
N ALA A 65 36.88 -12.24 23.83
CA ALA A 65 35.52 -11.80 24.14
C ALA A 65 35.12 -10.50 23.40
N LEU A 66 36.07 -9.59 23.16
CA LEU A 66 35.86 -8.39 22.33
C LEU A 66 35.49 -8.74 20.89
N GLY A 67 36.20 -9.71 20.29
CA GLY A 67 35.96 -10.16 18.91
C GLY A 67 34.58 -10.79 18.75
N GLU A 68 34.20 -11.68 19.67
CA GLU A 68 32.89 -12.34 19.65
C GLU A 68 31.73 -11.34 19.73
N THR A 69 31.78 -10.37 20.66
CA THR A 69 30.75 -9.33 20.81
C THR A 69 30.66 -8.41 19.59
N ILE A 70 31.79 -8.10 18.93
CA ILE A 70 31.78 -7.29 17.70
C ILE A 70 31.09 -8.04 16.56
N VAL A 71 31.42 -9.32 16.37
CA VAL A 71 30.82 -10.15 15.31
C VAL A 71 29.33 -10.34 15.58
N ALA A 72 28.94 -10.72 16.80
CA ALA A 72 27.56 -10.93 17.18
C ALA A 72 26.71 -9.66 16.99
N ASN A 73 27.21 -8.50 17.44
CA ASN A 73 26.52 -7.22 17.24
C ASN A 73 26.41 -6.84 15.76
N THR A 74 27.47 -7.09 14.96
CA THR A 74 27.47 -6.75 13.54
C THR A 74 26.46 -7.60 12.77
N VAL A 75 26.42 -8.91 13.04
CA VAL A 75 25.45 -9.83 12.43
C VAL A 75 24.03 -9.45 12.84
N SER A 76 23.76 -9.22 14.12
CA SER A 76 22.45 -8.79 14.62
C SER A 76 21.96 -7.50 13.97
N ARG A 77 22.86 -6.51 13.79
CA ARG A 77 22.56 -5.25 13.09
C ARG A 77 22.25 -5.46 11.61
N LEU A 78 23.02 -6.29 10.92
CA LEU A 78 22.80 -6.61 9.51
C LEU A 78 21.44 -7.29 9.32
N VAL A 79 21.13 -8.30 10.13
CA VAL A 79 19.83 -9.00 10.08
C VAL A 79 18.69 -8.02 10.34
N GLY A 80 18.78 -7.21 11.40
CA GLY A 80 17.78 -6.20 11.70
C GLY A 80 17.60 -5.18 10.56
N PHE A 81 18.69 -4.69 9.97
CA PHE A 81 18.64 -3.77 8.83
C PHE A 81 17.98 -4.42 7.60
N LEU A 82 18.36 -5.65 7.25
CA LEU A 82 17.81 -6.38 6.11
C LEU A 82 16.30 -6.65 6.27
N LEU A 83 15.86 -7.07 7.47
CA LEU A 83 14.44 -7.27 7.76
C LEU A 83 13.64 -5.97 7.62
N ARG A 84 14.19 -4.85 8.12
CA ARG A 84 13.54 -3.53 7.98
C ARG A 84 13.44 -3.09 6.51
N LEU A 85 14.52 -3.26 5.75
CA LEU A 85 14.53 -2.95 4.32
C LEU A 85 13.52 -3.81 3.56
N PHE A 86 13.47 -5.11 3.85
CA PHE A 86 12.50 -6.03 3.26
C PHE A 86 11.05 -5.62 3.54
N MET A 87 10.73 -5.28 4.80
CA MET A 87 9.38 -4.80 5.16
C MET A 87 9.01 -3.49 4.44
N LEU A 88 9.96 -2.57 4.29
CA LEU A 88 9.73 -1.32 3.55
C LEU A 88 9.49 -1.58 2.06
N ILE A 89 10.24 -2.48 1.44
CA ILE A 89 10.04 -2.86 0.02
C ILE A 89 8.68 -3.51 -0.17
N LEU A 90 8.29 -4.44 0.72
CA LEU A 90 6.97 -5.06 0.65
C LEU A 90 5.84 -4.05 0.87
N GLY A 91 5.99 -3.14 1.83
CA GLY A 91 5.02 -2.06 2.04
C GLY A 91 4.88 -1.17 0.81
N ALA A 92 5.99 -0.73 0.22
CA ALA A 92 5.96 0.07 -1.01
C ALA A 92 5.30 -0.68 -2.18
N LEU A 93 5.60 -1.97 -2.34
CA LEU A 93 4.96 -2.80 -3.36
C LEU A 93 3.46 -2.93 -3.13
N PHE A 94 3.03 -3.14 -1.88
CA PHE A 94 1.62 -3.20 -1.51
C PHE A 94 0.89 -1.90 -1.86
N GLU A 95 1.43 -0.74 -1.46
CA GLU A 95 0.86 0.58 -1.79
C GLU A 95 0.71 0.77 -3.30
N LEU A 96 1.74 0.40 -4.08
CA LEU A 96 1.69 0.48 -5.55
C LEU A 96 0.59 -0.40 -6.15
N LEU A 97 0.40 -1.61 -5.63
CA LEU A 97 -0.66 -2.51 -6.08
C LEU A 97 -2.04 -1.96 -5.74
N ILE A 98 -2.23 -1.37 -4.56
CA ILE A 98 -3.49 -0.73 -4.17
C ILE A 98 -3.79 0.47 -5.08
N LEU A 99 -2.80 1.32 -5.37
CA LEU A 99 -2.98 2.44 -6.30
C LEU A 99 -3.35 1.97 -7.72
N ALA A 100 -2.70 0.92 -8.22
CA ALA A 100 -3.02 0.34 -9.51
C ALA A 100 -4.45 -0.24 -9.54
N ALA A 101 -4.83 -1.00 -8.51
CA ALA A 101 -6.17 -1.57 -8.38
C ALA A 101 -7.24 -0.47 -8.30
N LEU A 102 -7.03 0.56 -7.47
CA LEU A 102 -7.94 1.71 -7.35
C LEU A 102 -8.11 2.42 -8.69
N SER A 103 -7.02 2.62 -9.44
CA SER A 103 -7.06 3.24 -10.76
C SER A 103 -7.89 2.42 -11.75
N ILE A 104 -7.72 1.09 -11.77
CA ILE A 104 -8.51 0.18 -12.62
C ILE A 104 -9.99 0.27 -12.23
N VAL A 105 -10.31 0.18 -10.93
CA VAL A 105 -11.69 0.24 -10.44
C VAL A 105 -12.35 1.56 -10.82
N LEU A 106 -11.66 2.70 -10.65
CA LEU A 106 -12.20 4.01 -11.02
C LEU A 106 -12.44 4.14 -12.52
N ILE A 107 -11.51 3.68 -13.36
CA ILE A 107 -11.67 3.69 -14.82
C ILE A 107 -12.86 2.81 -15.23
N SER A 108 -12.94 1.59 -14.69
CA SER A 108 -14.07 0.69 -14.93
C SER A 108 -15.40 1.31 -14.47
N TRP A 109 -15.42 1.98 -13.33
CA TRP A 109 -16.61 2.67 -12.80
C TRP A 109 -17.07 3.80 -13.72
N MET A 110 -16.15 4.58 -14.28
CA MET A 110 -16.47 5.67 -15.22
C MET A 110 -17.03 5.16 -16.55
N ILE A 111 -16.56 4.00 -17.02
CA ILE A 111 -16.99 3.40 -18.30
C ILE A 111 -18.27 2.56 -18.13
N LEU A 112 -18.59 2.11 -16.92
CA LEU A 112 -19.73 1.24 -16.64
C LEU A 112 -21.06 1.71 -17.26
N PRO A 113 -21.44 3.01 -17.21
CA PRO A 113 -22.68 3.48 -17.81
C PRO A 113 -22.68 3.41 -19.34
N LEU A 114 -21.51 3.50 -19.99
CA LEU A 114 -21.36 3.39 -21.45
C LEU A 114 -21.36 1.94 -21.93
N LEU A 115 -21.04 0.99 -21.04
CA LEU A 115 -20.87 -0.42 -21.38
C LEU A 115 -22.18 -1.03 -21.90
N ILE A 116 -23.32 -0.63 -21.33
CA ILE A 116 -24.66 -1.11 -21.75
C ILE A 116 -24.97 -0.66 -23.20
N PRO A 117 -24.92 0.65 -23.55
CA PRO A 117 -25.07 1.09 -24.93
C PRO A 117 -24.09 0.42 -25.90
N LEU A 118 -22.82 0.28 -25.49
CA LEU A 118 -21.77 -0.26 -26.35
C LEU A 118 -22.01 -1.73 -26.69
N LEU A 119 -22.36 -2.55 -25.69
CA LEU A 119 -22.70 -3.97 -25.90
C LEU A 119 -23.94 -4.12 -26.76
N PHE A 120 -24.96 -3.28 -26.55
CA PHE A 120 -26.18 -3.31 -27.35
C PHE A 120 -25.90 -3.00 -28.82
N LEU A 121 -25.19 -1.91 -29.11
CA LEU A 121 -24.82 -1.51 -30.47
C LEU A 121 -23.88 -2.53 -31.13
N GLY A 122 -22.91 -3.06 -30.39
CA GLY A 122 -22.02 -4.13 -30.87
C GLY A 122 -22.78 -5.38 -31.25
N GLY A 123 -23.77 -5.80 -30.44
CA GLY A 123 -24.64 -6.93 -30.76
C GLY A 123 -25.40 -6.73 -32.06
N LEU A 124 -25.97 -5.54 -32.29
CA LEU A 124 -26.64 -5.24 -33.56
C LEU A 124 -25.67 -5.31 -34.75
N TYR A 125 -24.47 -4.76 -34.62
CA TYR A 125 -23.45 -4.79 -35.67
C TYR A 125 -23.01 -6.20 -36.07
N PHE A 126 -23.00 -7.17 -35.15
CA PHE A 126 -22.65 -8.56 -35.49
C PHE A 126 -23.82 -9.35 -36.10
N ILE A 127 -25.06 -8.90 -35.89
CA ILE A 127 -26.26 -9.58 -36.38
C ILE A 127 -26.62 -9.11 -37.81
N PHE A 128 -26.37 -7.84 -38.14
CA PHE A 128 -26.65 -7.24 -39.45
C PHE A 128 -25.41 -7.18 -40.34
#